data_AF-A0A2N5K339-F1
#
_entry.id   AF-A0A2N5K339-F1
#
_cell.length_a   1.000
_cell.length_b   1.000
_cell.length_c   1.000
_cell.angle_alpha   90.00
_cell.angle_beta   90.00
_cell.angle_gamma   90.00
#
_symmetry.space_group_name_H-M   'P 1'
#
loop_
_entity.id
_entity.type
_entity.pdbx_description
1 polymer ?
#
loop_
_entity_poly.entity_id
_entity_poly.type
_entity_poly.pdbx_seq_one_letter_code
_entity_poly.pdbx_strand_id
1 'polypeptide(L)'
;APLMIPFQAIMIPLFLVLRTLHLNNTLLGLACVYITAQLPFAVFIMRNVFAAVPREIEEAALIDGCSPLGMLVRVMLPIVRPGIVTVGL
;
A
#
# COMPACT_ATOMS: atom_id res chain seq x y z
N ALA A 1 26.92 2.81 -1.01
CA ALA A 1 25.78 2.42 -1.85
C ALA A 1 25.81 0.91 -2.16
N PRO A 2 25.45 0.03 -1.21
CA PRO A 2 25.56 -1.41 -1.43
C PRO A 2 24.21 -2.11 -1.15
N LEU A 3 23.27 -2.13 -2.11
CA LEU A 3 22.15 -3.10 -2.17
C LEU A 3 21.19 -2.89 -3.36
N MET A 4 21.66 -2.40 -4.51
CA MET A 4 20.86 -2.55 -5.73
C MET A 4 21.10 -3.95 -6.25
N ILE A 5 20.29 -4.92 -5.77
CA ILE A 5 20.15 -6.19 -6.49
C ILE A 5 19.69 -5.80 -7.89
N PRO A 6 20.46 -6.12 -8.95
CA PRO A 6 20.09 -5.74 -10.29
C PRO A 6 18.73 -6.36 -10.62
N PHE A 7 17.81 -5.58 -11.18
CA PHE A 7 16.45 -6.03 -11.49
C PHE A 7 16.47 -7.34 -12.31
N GLN A 8 17.47 -7.49 -13.18
CA GLN A 8 17.73 -8.68 -13.97
C GLN A 8 17.95 -9.95 -13.11
N ALA A 9 18.58 -9.84 -11.94
CA ALA A 9 18.80 -10.99 -11.05
C ALA A 9 17.50 -11.50 -10.41
N ILE A 10 16.47 -10.65 -10.30
CA ILE A 10 15.16 -11.02 -9.74
C ILE A 10 14.25 -11.63 -10.81
N MET A 11 14.52 -11.43 -12.10
CA MET A 11 13.65 -11.91 -13.18
C MET A 11 13.52 -13.43 -13.23
N ILE A 12 14.63 -14.18 -13.09
CA ILE A 12 14.59 -15.65 -13.11
C ILE A 12 13.74 -16.21 -11.96
N PRO A 13 13.99 -15.87 -10.68
CA PRO A 13 13.17 -16.38 -9.58
C PRO A 13 11.72 -15.93 -9.68
N LEU A 14 11.45 -14.69 -10.13
CA LEU A 14 10.09 -14.21 -10.35
C LEU A 14 9.36 -15.02 -11.43
N PHE A 15 10.02 -15.31 -12.54
CA PHE A 15 9.46 -16.16 -13.60
C PHE A 15 9.16 -17.58 -13.09
N LEU A 16 10.04 -18.15 -12.26
CA LEU A 16 9.81 -19.46 -11.65
C LEU A 16 8.58 -19.44 -10.74
N VAL A 17 8.41 -18.41 -9.91
CA VAL A 17 7.24 -18.24 -9.03
C VAL A 17 5.95 -18.11 -9.85
N LEU A 18 5.94 -17.26 -10.88
CA LEU A 18 4.76 -17.12 -11.74
C LEU A 18 4.45 -18.41 -12.51
N ARG A 19 5.48 -19.18 -12.88
CA ARG A 19 5.31 -20.48 -13.54
C ARG A 19 4.67 -21.50 -12.61
N THR A 20 5.17 -21.64 -11.39
CA THR A 20 4.64 -22.62 -10.42
C THR A 20 3.21 -22.28 -10.01
N LEU A 21 2.86 -20.99 -9.97
CA LEU A 21 1.50 -20.52 -9.72
C LEU A 21 0.60 -20.55 -10.96
N HIS A 22 1.09 -20.97 -12.13
CA HIS A 22 0.36 -20.93 -13.42
C HIS A 22 -0.14 -19.52 -13.80
N LEU A 23 0.54 -18.48 -13.34
CA LEU A 23 0.23 -17.07 -13.63
C LEU A 23 1.10 -16.48 -14.75
N ASN A 24 1.98 -17.28 -15.34
CA ASN A 24 2.78 -16.84 -16.49
C ASN A 24 1.89 -16.47 -17.68
N ASN A 25 2.24 -15.37 -18.34
CA ASN A 25 1.52 -14.82 -19.48
C ASN A 25 0.03 -14.49 -19.19
N THR A 26 -0.28 -14.10 -17.96
CA THR A 26 -1.63 -13.65 -17.56
C THR A 26 -1.59 -12.20 -17.06
N LEU A 27 -2.69 -11.47 -17.24
CA LEU A 27 -2.83 -10.12 -16.69
C LEU A 27 -2.75 -10.10 -15.16
N LEU A 28 -3.25 -11.16 -14.50
CA LEU A 28 -3.19 -11.28 -13.04
C LEU A 28 -1.75 -11.46 -12.55
N GLY A 29 -0.97 -12.32 -13.19
CA GLY A 29 0.46 -12.47 -12.92
C GLY A 29 1.22 -11.16 -13.09
N LEU A 30 0.94 -10.44 -14.18
CA LEU A 30 1.52 -9.12 -14.41
C LEU A 30 1.13 -8.10 -13.33
N ALA A 31 -0.15 -8.03 -12.98
CA ALA A 31 -0.65 -7.13 -11.94
C ALA A 31 0.02 -7.42 -10.58
N CYS A 32 0.16 -8.68 -10.20
CA CYS A 32 0.85 -9.08 -8.97
C CYS A 32 2.30 -8.56 -8.94
N VAL A 33 3.04 -8.69 -10.04
CA VAL A 33 4.42 -8.18 -10.13
C VAL A 33 4.47 -6.67 -9.90
N TYR A 34 3.61 -5.91 -10.59
CA TYR A 34 3.55 -4.46 -10.43
C TYR A 34 3.16 -4.04 -9.01
N ILE A 35 2.16 -4.71 -8.43
CA ILE A 35 1.73 -4.47 -7.05
C ILE A 35 2.89 -4.73 -6.10
N THR A 36 3.52 -5.91 -6.15
CA THR A 36 4.61 -6.26 -5.23
C THR A 36 5.81 -5.32 -5.34
N ALA A 37 6.13 -4.84 -6.56
CA ALA A 37 7.22 -3.89 -6.76
C ALA A 37 6.93 -2.51 -6.13
N GLN A 38 5.69 -2.03 -6.25
CA GLN A 38 5.30 -0.68 -5.79
C GLN A 38 4.78 -0.64 -4.35
N LEU A 39 4.34 -1.78 -3.81
CA LEU A 39 3.70 -1.88 -2.50
C LEU A 39 4.54 -1.30 -1.35
N PRO A 40 5.87 -1.56 -1.23
CA PRO A 40 6.65 -1.03 -0.11
C PRO A 40 6.67 0.51 -0.09
N PHE A 41 6.76 1.12 -1.26
CA PHE A 41 6.75 2.57 -1.41
C PHE A 41 5.38 3.16 -1.11
N ALA A 42 4.31 2.54 -1.65
CA ALA A 42 2.93 2.92 -1.37
C ALA A 42 2.61 2.86 0.13
N VAL A 43 3.01 1.79 0.82
CA VAL A 43 2.83 1.62 2.27
C VAL A 43 3.63 2.67 3.03
N PHE A 44 4.86 2.95 2.62
CA PHE A 44 5.68 3.99 3.24
C PHE A 44 5.01 5.37 3.14
N ILE A 45 4.53 5.77 1.96
CA ILE A 45 3.82 7.05 1.80
C ILE A 45 2.55 7.07 2.65
N MET A 46 1.70 6.05 2.52
CA MET A 46 0.43 6.00 3.26
C MET A 46 0.65 6.08 4.77
N ARG A 47 1.67 5.40 5.30
CA ARG A 47 2.02 5.50 6.72
C ARG A 47 2.33 6.95 7.14
N ASN A 48 3.09 7.69 6.32
CA ASN A 48 3.40 9.09 6.60
C ASN A 48 2.15 9.97 6.52
N VAL A 49 1.26 9.73 5.55
CA VAL A 49 -0.01 10.47 5.41
C VAL A 49 -0.91 10.26 6.64
N PHE A 50 -1.07 9.01 7.09
CA PHE A 50 -1.85 8.72 8.31
C PHE A 50 -1.20 9.32 9.56
N ALA A 51 0.13 9.26 9.67
CA ALA A 51 0.85 9.83 10.82
C ALA A 51 0.81 11.36 10.89
N ALA A 52 0.50 12.04 9.77
CA ALA A 52 0.34 13.48 9.73
C ALA A 52 -1.04 13.94 10.26
N VAL A 53 -1.99 13.03 10.45
CA VAL A 53 -3.30 13.36 11.04
C VAL A 53 -3.12 13.64 12.53
N PRO A 54 -3.58 14.79 13.06
CA PRO A 54 -3.48 15.11 14.47
C PRO A 54 -4.25 14.09 15.34
N ARG A 55 -3.68 13.70 16.48
CA ARG A 55 -4.26 12.70 17.40
C ARG A 55 -5.58 13.17 18.02
N GLU A 56 -5.76 14.47 18.16
CA GLU A 56 -6.95 15.10 18.72
C GLU A 56 -8.20 14.79 17.87
N ILE A 57 -8.03 14.55 16.56
CA ILE A 57 -9.13 14.12 15.67
C ILE A 57 -9.56 12.68 15.99
N GLU A 58 -8.61 11.80 16.32
CA GLU A 58 -8.88 10.43 16.73
C GLU A 58 -9.63 10.41 18.07
N GLU A 59 -9.14 11.18 19.04
CA GLU A 59 -9.75 11.32 20.36
C GLU A 59 -11.16 11.92 20.28
N ALA A 60 -11.36 12.96 19.47
CA ALA A 60 -12.68 13.55 19.25
C ALA A 60 -13.67 12.52 18.67
N ALA A 61 -13.25 11.74 17.67
CA ALA A 61 -14.10 10.70 17.08
C ALA A 61 -14.48 9.61 18.09
N LEU A 62 -13.57 9.24 18.99
CA LEU A 62 -13.84 8.28 20.07
C LEU A 62 -14.80 8.86 21.13
N ILE A 63 -14.64 10.14 21.50
CA ILE A 63 -15.54 10.85 22.42
C ILE A 63 -16.96 10.96 21.82
N ASP A 64 -17.06 11.18 20.52
CA ASP A 64 -18.32 11.19 19.76
C ASP A 64 -18.98 9.79 19.64
N GLY A 65 -18.40 8.76 20.27
CA GLY A 65 -18.93 7.40 20.31
C GLY A 65 -18.69 6.60 19.04
N CYS A 66 -17.75 7.02 18.18
CA CYS A 66 -17.44 6.29 16.97
C CYS A 66 -16.66 5.01 17.31
N SER A 67 -17.07 3.88 16.74
CA SER A 67 -16.29 2.64 16.86
C SER A 67 -14.95 2.78 16.10
N PRO A 68 -13.90 2.01 16.44
CA PRO A 68 -12.61 2.12 15.75
C PRO A 68 -12.70 1.94 14.23
N LEU A 69 -13.54 1.02 13.76
CA LEU A 69 -13.80 0.82 12.34
C LEU A 69 -14.59 1.99 11.73
N GLY A 70 -15.56 2.53 12.48
CA GLY A 70 -16.31 3.72 12.09
C GLY A 70 -15.42 4.95 11.95
N MET A 71 -14.49 5.15 12.89
CA MET A 71 -13.50 6.22 12.88
C MET A 71 -12.57 6.09 11.68
N LEU A 72 -12.04 4.90 11.41
CA LEU A 72 -11.18 4.64 10.25
C LEU A 72 -11.90 5.02 8.95
N VAL A 73 -13.14 4.56 8.76
CA VAL A 73 -13.87 4.70 7.48
C VAL A 73 -14.50 6.08 7.31
N ARG A 74 -15.06 6.66 8.37
CA ARG A 74 -15.84 7.91 8.29
C ARG A 74 -15.04 9.16 8.63
N VAL A 75 -13.94 9.04 9.36
CA VAL A 75 -13.12 10.17 9.80
C VAL A 75 -11.75 10.13 9.14
N MET A 76 -10.96 9.08 9.36
CA MET A 76 -9.58 9.05 8.87
C MET A 76 -9.51 8.91 7.33
N LEU A 77 -10.25 7.98 6.73
CA LEU A 77 -10.23 7.71 5.29
C LEU A 77 -10.50 8.96 4.42
N PRO A 78 -11.53 9.79 4.71
CA PRO A 78 -11.75 11.04 3.99
C PRO A 78 -10.60 12.05 4.14
N ILE A 79 -9.99 12.14 5.33
CA ILE A 79 -8.88 13.07 5.60
C ILE A 79 -7.65 12.66 4.80
N VAL A 80 -7.32 11.37 4.75
CA VAL A 80 -6.14 10.87 4.03
C VAL A 80 -6.38 10.63 2.54
N ARG A 81 -7.61 10.87 2.04
CA ARG A 81 -8.00 10.66 0.65
C ARG A 81 -7.05 11.31 -0.37
N PRO A 82 -6.53 12.54 -0.16
CA PRO A 82 -5.53 13.12 -1.06
C PRO A 82 -4.27 12.26 -1.16
N GLY A 83 -3.80 11.68 -0.05
CA GLY A 83 -2.65 10.78 -0.05
C GLY A 83 -2.91 9.47 -0.79
N ILE A 84 -4.13 8.94 -0.71
CA ILE A 84 -4.55 7.77 -1.51
C ILE A 84 -4.47 8.08 -3.01
N VAL A 85 -4.94 9.25 -3.42
CA VAL A 85 -4.87 9.69 -4.83
C VAL A 85 -3.42 9.86 -5.28
N THR A 86 -2.55 10.43 -4.44
CA THR A 86 -1.11 10.57 -4.74
C THR A 86 -0.40 9.24 -4.94
N VAL A 87 -0.76 8.21 -4.18
CA VAL A 87 -0.16 6.87 -4.31
C VAL A 87 -0.75 6.08 -5.47
N GLY A 88 -2.01 6.35 -5.82
CA GLY A 88 -2.72 5.64 -6.89
C GLY A 88 -2.45 6.16 -8.31
N LEU A 89 -1.82 7.33 -8.45
CA LEU A 89 -1.43 7.96 -9.72
C LEU A 89 0.06 7.79 -9.99
#